data_AF-A0A6P4ZZQ0-F1
#
_entry.id   AF-A0A6P4ZZQ0-F1
#
_cell.length_a   1.000
_cell.length_b   1.000
_cell.length_c   1.000
_cell.angle_alpha   90.00
_cell.angle_beta   90.00
_cell.angle_gamma   90.00
#
_symmetry.space_group_name_H-M   'P 1'
#
loop_
_entity.id
_entity.type
_entity.pdbx_description
1 polymer ?
#
loop_
_entity_poly.entity_id
_entity_poly.type
_entity_poly.pdbx_seq_one_letter_code
_entity_poly.pdbx_strand_id
1 'polypeptide(L)'
;MAHNVSSPKRKPLTLQQRVEVIRVHDLTNKSSRKLAEQFSCGKTQIEGILKRKREILEDFESNTPLDRKRLKVTGNEELNMLVWEWFKDAKARRLPVSGPMLQVKALQFAKDLGKSEFKASNGWLESFRKRHNVAFGTMSGERGDVPAQVAGSWKERLPSLCEGCKRSKDRITIMFCANLLGEKEKPLVIGKSRNPRCFKNVNVKSLPVHYYNNRTAWMTSGIFEDWLKKFDRKLGREKRKGLLFLDNATSHPELQLRNLKLIFFPPNTTSVLQPMDQGIIQTTKTKYRKKQNVTCDCKDGQRQDAAGT
;
A
#
# COMPACT_ATOMS: atom_id res chain seq x y z
N MET A 1 -55.04 6.99 -40.34
CA MET A 1 -53.60 7.07 -40.00
C MET A 1 -53.36 6.18 -38.79
N ALA A 2 -52.62 5.08 -38.95
CA ALA A 2 -52.31 4.18 -37.85
C ALA A 2 -51.32 4.86 -36.90
N HIS A 3 -51.77 5.22 -35.70
CA HIS A 3 -50.88 5.70 -34.64
C HIS A 3 -49.92 4.58 -34.24
N ASN A 4 -48.68 4.70 -34.68
CA ASN A 4 -47.57 3.85 -34.28
C ASN A 4 -47.25 4.15 -32.80
N VAL A 5 -47.89 3.41 -31.90
CA VAL A 5 -47.57 3.46 -30.47
C VAL A 5 -46.19 2.82 -30.30
N SER A 6 -45.16 3.67 -30.28
CA SER A 6 -43.79 3.30 -29.91
C SER A 6 -43.82 2.48 -28.62
N SER A 7 -43.62 1.16 -28.74
CA SER A 7 -43.53 0.26 -27.60
C SER A 7 -42.40 0.75 -26.67
N PRO A 8 -42.61 0.81 -25.34
CA PRO A 8 -41.59 1.30 -24.42
C PRO A 8 -40.29 0.50 -24.58
N LYS A 9 -39.17 1.18 -24.79
CA LYS A 9 -37.84 0.54 -24.89
C LYS A 9 -37.61 -0.34 -23.66
N ARG A 10 -37.52 -1.66 -23.87
CA ARG A 10 -37.40 -2.67 -22.80
C ARG A 10 -36.21 -2.37 -21.90
N LYS A 11 -36.47 -2.06 -20.61
CA LYS A 11 -35.41 -1.76 -19.63
C LYS A 11 -34.73 -3.06 -19.16
N PRO A 12 -33.43 -3.27 -19.43
CA PRO A 12 -32.71 -4.43 -18.92
C PRO A 12 -32.51 -4.31 -17.40
N LEU A 13 -32.93 -5.34 -16.66
CA LEU A 13 -32.75 -5.43 -15.21
C LEU A 13 -31.31 -5.82 -14.85
N THR A 14 -30.78 -5.22 -13.78
CA THR A 14 -29.46 -5.56 -13.20
C THR A 14 -29.50 -6.90 -12.47
N LEU A 15 -28.33 -7.47 -12.12
CA LEU A 15 -28.26 -8.70 -11.34
C LEU A 15 -29.01 -8.57 -10.01
N GLN A 16 -28.81 -7.48 -9.28
CA GLN A 16 -29.54 -7.19 -8.03
C GLN A 16 -31.07 -7.18 -8.24
N GLN A 17 -31.53 -6.54 -9.31
CA GLN A 17 -32.96 -6.48 -9.61
C GLN A 17 -33.52 -7.85 -10.00
N ARG A 18 -32.73 -8.72 -10.65
CA ARG A 18 -33.16 -10.09 -10.99
C ARG A 18 -33.26 -10.97 -9.74
N VAL A 19 -32.32 -10.85 -8.81
CA VAL A 19 -32.37 -11.55 -7.51
C VAL A 19 -33.59 -11.08 -6.70
N GLU A 20 -33.87 -9.78 -6.71
CA GLU A 20 -35.03 -9.23 -6.02
C GLU A 20 -36.37 -9.70 -6.64
N VAL A 21 -36.43 -9.84 -7.98
CA VAL A 21 -37.58 -10.46 -8.66
C VAL A 21 -37.80 -11.90 -8.18
N ILE A 22 -36.73 -12.70 -8.09
CA ILE A 22 -36.79 -14.09 -7.60
C ILE A 22 -37.26 -14.12 -6.14
N ARG A 23 -36.69 -13.26 -5.29
CA ARG A 23 -37.04 -13.16 -3.87
C ARG A 23 -38.52 -12.82 -3.66
N VAL A 24 -39.03 -11.81 -4.37
CA VAL A 24 -40.43 -11.41 -4.28
C VAL A 24 -41.34 -12.52 -4.81
N HIS A 25 -40.97 -13.18 -5.91
CA HIS A 25 -41.74 -14.30 -6.44
C HIS A 25 -41.83 -15.45 -5.43
N ASP A 26 -40.71 -15.85 -4.82
CA ASP A 26 -40.68 -16.96 -3.85
C ASP A 26 -41.45 -16.65 -2.55
N LEU A 27 -41.41 -15.40 -2.08
CA LEU A 27 -42.08 -14.99 -0.85
C LEU A 27 -43.59 -14.75 -1.03
N THR A 28 -44.02 -14.28 -2.19
CA THR A 28 -45.40 -13.79 -2.40
C THR A 28 -46.18 -14.59 -3.44
N ASN A 29 -45.53 -15.51 -4.14
CA ASN A 29 -46.07 -16.30 -5.26
C ASN A 29 -46.81 -15.44 -6.32
N LYS A 30 -46.37 -14.19 -6.51
CA LYS A 30 -46.96 -13.24 -7.46
C LYS A 30 -46.73 -13.72 -8.90
N SER A 31 -47.76 -13.59 -9.74
CA SER A 31 -47.67 -13.95 -11.16
C SER A 31 -46.67 -13.07 -11.94
N SER A 32 -46.10 -13.61 -13.02
CA SER A 32 -45.13 -12.90 -13.87
C SER A 32 -45.64 -11.56 -14.40
N ARG A 33 -46.97 -11.40 -14.54
CA ARG A 33 -47.61 -10.15 -14.98
C ARG A 33 -47.54 -9.07 -13.89
N LYS A 34 -47.87 -9.42 -12.64
CA LYS A 34 -47.79 -8.49 -11.50
C LYS A 34 -46.34 -8.09 -11.20
N LEU A 35 -45.40 -9.01 -11.35
CA LEU A 35 -43.96 -8.73 -11.21
C LEU A 35 -43.44 -7.82 -12.35
N ALA A 36 -43.91 -8.00 -13.58
CA ALA A 36 -43.54 -7.16 -14.71
C ALA A 36 -43.95 -5.70 -14.49
N GLU A 37 -45.15 -5.47 -13.96
CA GLU A 37 -45.64 -4.14 -13.56
C GLU A 37 -44.79 -3.54 -12.43
N GLN A 38 -44.57 -4.32 -11.35
CA GLN A 38 -43.80 -3.89 -10.17
C GLN A 38 -42.36 -3.48 -10.50
N PHE A 39 -41.70 -4.21 -11.41
CA PHE A 39 -40.32 -3.93 -11.82
C PHE A 39 -40.21 -3.13 -13.12
N SER A 40 -41.33 -2.65 -13.67
CA SER A 40 -41.40 -1.88 -14.92
C SER A 40 -40.61 -2.52 -16.07
N CYS A 41 -40.86 -3.81 -16.31
CA CYS A 41 -40.19 -4.59 -17.36
C CYS A 41 -41.17 -5.52 -18.12
N GLY A 42 -40.70 -6.23 -19.14
CA GLY A 42 -41.57 -7.10 -19.94
C GLY A 42 -41.90 -8.43 -19.23
N LYS A 43 -43.13 -8.94 -19.38
CA LYS A 43 -43.57 -10.24 -18.83
C LYS A 43 -42.62 -11.40 -19.19
N THR A 44 -42.23 -11.49 -20.47
CA THR A 44 -41.29 -12.52 -20.96
C THR A 44 -39.90 -12.41 -20.31
N GLN A 45 -39.49 -11.21 -19.90
CA GLN A 45 -38.23 -10.99 -19.20
C GLN A 45 -38.28 -11.55 -17.77
N ILE A 46 -39.41 -11.41 -17.07
CA ILE A 46 -39.64 -12.04 -15.76
C ILE A 46 -39.64 -13.56 -15.88
N GLU A 47 -40.35 -14.12 -16.86
CA GLU A 47 -40.40 -15.58 -17.08
C GLU A 47 -39.00 -16.14 -17.37
N GLY A 48 -38.20 -15.44 -18.19
CA GLY A 48 -36.82 -15.82 -18.47
C GLY A 48 -35.86 -15.67 -17.27
N ILE A 49 -36.19 -14.82 -16.28
CA ILE A 49 -35.47 -14.71 -15.01
C ILE A 49 -35.81 -15.90 -14.11
N LEU A 50 -37.10 -16.21 -13.96
CA LEU A 50 -37.55 -17.34 -13.14
C LEU A 50 -37.07 -18.69 -13.70
N LYS A 51 -36.99 -18.83 -15.03
CA LYS A 51 -36.46 -20.04 -15.67
C LYS A 51 -34.96 -20.24 -15.42
N ARG A 52 -34.18 -19.16 -15.35
CA ARG A 52 -32.73 -19.15 -15.04
C ARG A 52 -32.44 -18.83 -13.58
N LYS A 53 -33.40 -19.10 -12.69
CA LYS A 53 -33.33 -18.74 -11.26
C LYS A 53 -32.05 -19.26 -10.60
N ARG A 54 -31.69 -20.52 -10.85
CA ARG A 54 -30.50 -21.16 -10.25
C ARG A 54 -29.20 -20.45 -10.66
N GLU A 55 -29.00 -20.26 -11.96
CA GLU A 55 -27.82 -19.56 -12.52
C GLU A 55 -27.69 -18.13 -11.97
N ILE A 56 -28.81 -17.41 -11.83
CA ILE A 56 -28.82 -16.02 -11.36
C ILE A 56 -28.44 -15.93 -9.87
N LEU A 57 -28.81 -16.92 -9.07
CA LEU A 57 -28.44 -16.99 -7.65
C LEU A 57 -26.98 -17.38 -7.47
N GLU A 58 -26.47 -18.33 -8.28
CA GLU A 58 -25.03 -18.68 -8.30
C GLU A 58 -24.16 -17.50 -8.75
N ASP A 59 -24.60 -16.73 -9.76
CA ASP A 59 -23.95 -15.49 -10.20
C ASP A 59 -23.90 -14.43 -9.08
N PHE A 60 -24.93 -14.39 -8.22
CA PHE A 60 -25.00 -13.48 -7.07
C PHE A 60 -24.07 -13.91 -5.94
N GLU A 61 -24.01 -15.20 -5.63
CA GLU A 61 -23.13 -15.77 -4.59
C GLU A 61 -21.65 -15.71 -4.97
N SER A 62 -21.32 -15.75 -6.27
CA SER A 62 -19.94 -15.66 -6.79
C SER A 62 -19.34 -14.24 -6.80
N ASN A 63 -20.01 -13.27 -6.18
CA ASN A 63 -19.56 -11.87 -6.05
C ASN A 63 -19.46 -11.12 -7.42
N THR A 64 -20.33 -11.46 -8.37
CA THR A 64 -20.45 -10.76 -9.66
C THR A 64 -21.02 -9.34 -9.45
N PRO A 65 -20.54 -8.30 -10.17
CA PRO A 65 -21.01 -6.92 -9.98
C PRO A 65 -22.53 -6.79 -10.10
N LEU A 66 -23.14 -6.21 -9.07
CA LEU A 66 -24.60 -6.17 -8.86
C LEU A 66 -25.36 -5.28 -9.85
N ASP A 67 -24.68 -4.27 -10.40
CA ASP A 67 -25.19 -3.31 -11.40
C ASP A 67 -25.13 -3.85 -12.85
N ARG A 68 -24.53 -5.02 -13.04
CA ARG A 68 -24.30 -5.63 -14.36
C ARG A 68 -25.62 -6.01 -15.05
N LYS A 69 -25.74 -5.63 -16.33
CA LYS A 69 -26.94 -5.88 -17.18
C LYS A 69 -26.77 -7.04 -18.18
N ARG A 70 -25.55 -7.39 -18.60
CA ARG A 70 -25.26 -8.49 -19.55
C ARG A 70 -23.99 -9.26 -19.15
N LEU A 71 -24.02 -10.58 -19.30
CA LEU A 71 -22.82 -11.42 -19.24
C LEU A 71 -22.05 -11.25 -20.56
N LYS A 72 -20.77 -10.90 -20.50
CA LYS A 72 -19.88 -10.85 -21.66
C LYS A 72 -18.81 -11.89 -21.41
N VAL A 73 -18.93 -13.04 -22.08
CA VAL A 73 -17.91 -14.09 -22.06
C VAL A 73 -16.73 -13.57 -22.88
N THR A 74 -15.54 -13.57 -22.29
CA THR A 74 -14.31 -13.19 -23.00
C THR A 74 -13.57 -14.46 -23.40
N GLY A 75 -12.87 -14.48 -24.55
CA GLY A 75 -12.04 -15.64 -24.95
C GLY A 75 -10.89 -15.99 -23.99
N ASN A 76 -10.70 -15.18 -22.95
CA ASN A 76 -9.68 -15.33 -21.91
C ASN A 76 -10.28 -15.67 -20.54
N GLU A 77 -11.44 -16.33 -20.48
CA GLU A 77 -12.13 -16.59 -19.22
C GLU A 77 -11.31 -17.45 -18.25
N GLU A 78 -10.73 -18.55 -18.74
CA GLU A 78 -9.83 -19.41 -17.97
C GLU A 78 -8.64 -18.63 -17.38
N LEU A 79 -8.02 -17.77 -18.18
CA LEU A 79 -6.95 -16.88 -17.73
C LEU A 79 -7.43 -15.90 -16.66
N ASN A 80 -8.59 -15.27 -16.87
CA ASN A 80 -9.15 -14.35 -15.88
C ASN A 80 -9.46 -15.07 -14.56
N MET A 81 -9.96 -16.31 -14.61
CA MET A 81 -10.21 -17.13 -13.42
C MET A 81 -8.92 -17.42 -12.65
N LEU A 82 -7.86 -17.87 -13.32
CA LEU A 82 -6.57 -18.14 -12.67
C LEU A 82 -5.98 -16.88 -12.01
N VAL A 83 -6.07 -15.74 -12.70
CA VAL A 83 -5.62 -14.44 -12.14
C VAL A 83 -6.46 -14.06 -10.91
N TRP A 84 -7.76 -14.33 -10.94
CA TRP A 84 -8.67 -14.06 -9.82
C TRP A 84 -8.42 -14.97 -8.61
N GLU A 85 -8.21 -16.26 -8.83
CA GLU A 85 -7.88 -17.20 -7.76
C GLU A 85 -6.55 -16.86 -7.09
N TRP A 86 -5.54 -16.55 -7.90
CA TRP A 86 -4.27 -16.07 -7.38
C TRP A 86 -4.44 -14.76 -6.59
N PHE A 87 -5.28 -13.83 -7.05
CA PHE A 87 -5.57 -12.60 -6.33
C PHE A 87 -6.23 -12.85 -4.96
N LYS A 88 -7.20 -13.76 -4.89
CA LYS A 88 -7.85 -14.17 -3.64
C LYS A 88 -6.84 -14.76 -2.65
N ASP A 89 -5.98 -15.67 -3.11
CA ASP A 89 -4.92 -16.27 -2.28
C ASP A 89 -3.91 -15.22 -1.79
N ALA A 90 -3.47 -14.31 -2.67
CA ALA A 90 -2.58 -13.22 -2.30
C ALA A 90 -3.22 -12.28 -1.25
N LYS A 91 -4.52 -12.00 -1.36
CA LYS A 91 -5.27 -11.21 -0.37
C LYS A 91 -5.41 -11.95 0.97
N ALA A 92 -5.70 -13.25 0.95
CA ALA A 92 -5.77 -14.07 2.16
C ALA A 92 -4.43 -14.08 2.93
N ARG A 93 -3.30 -14.06 2.20
CA ARG A 93 -1.94 -13.96 2.76
C ARG A 93 -1.52 -12.54 3.12
N ARG A 94 -2.43 -11.56 3.06
CA ARG A 94 -2.19 -10.13 3.33
C ARG A 94 -1.05 -9.54 2.47
N LEU A 95 -0.86 -10.05 1.24
CA LEU A 95 0.13 -9.50 0.32
C LEU A 95 -0.44 -8.27 -0.40
N PRO A 96 0.32 -7.17 -0.50
CA PRO A 96 -0.09 -6.02 -1.29
C PRO A 96 0.01 -6.37 -2.77
N VAL A 97 -1.13 -6.45 -3.46
CA VAL A 97 -1.19 -6.68 -4.90
C VAL A 97 -1.50 -5.37 -5.62
N SER A 98 -0.54 -4.88 -6.42
CA SER A 98 -0.71 -3.70 -7.26
C SER A 98 -1.22 -4.07 -8.66
N GLY A 99 -1.73 -3.08 -9.41
CA GLY A 99 -2.14 -3.27 -10.81
C GLY A 99 -1.04 -3.88 -11.69
N PRO A 100 0.21 -3.36 -11.65
CA PRO A 100 1.33 -3.97 -12.35
C PRO A 100 1.61 -5.43 -11.96
N MET A 101 1.43 -5.80 -10.68
CA MET A 101 1.62 -7.19 -10.23
C MET A 101 0.58 -8.13 -10.86
N LEU A 102 -0.67 -7.68 -11.00
CA LEU A 102 -1.71 -8.44 -11.69
C LEU A 102 -1.42 -8.60 -13.19
N GLN A 103 -0.90 -7.56 -13.83
CA GLN A 103 -0.50 -7.63 -15.24
C GLN A 103 0.62 -8.65 -15.45
N VAL A 104 1.67 -8.62 -14.61
CA VAL A 104 2.77 -9.59 -14.66
C VAL A 104 2.25 -11.01 -14.44
N LYS A 105 1.39 -11.21 -13.44
CA LYS A 105 0.84 -12.55 -13.17
C LYS A 105 -0.06 -13.05 -14.30
N ALA A 106 -0.84 -12.17 -14.93
CA ALA A 106 -1.68 -12.52 -16.07
C ALA A 106 -0.85 -12.88 -17.31
N LEU A 107 0.28 -12.20 -17.55
CA LEU A 107 1.21 -12.60 -18.62
C LEU A 107 1.83 -13.97 -18.35
N GLN A 108 2.15 -14.29 -17.09
CA GLN A 108 2.65 -15.61 -16.72
C GLN A 108 1.60 -16.69 -17.02
N PHE A 109 0.37 -16.53 -16.55
CA PHE A 109 -0.70 -17.49 -16.84
C PHE A 109 -1.05 -17.56 -18.33
N ALA A 110 -0.93 -16.45 -19.06
CA ALA A 110 -1.10 -16.47 -20.52
C ALA A 110 -0.07 -17.35 -21.19
N LYS A 111 1.19 -17.27 -20.78
CA LYS A 111 2.27 -18.11 -21.28
C LYS A 111 2.01 -19.58 -20.97
N ASP A 112 1.62 -19.88 -19.74
CA ASP A 112 1.35 -21.25 -19.28
C ASP A 112 0.15 -21.88 -20.01
N LEU A 113 -0.83 -21.08 -20.42
CA LEU A 113 -1.99 -21.49 -21.23
C LEU A 113 -1.76 -21.43 -22.75
N GLY A 114 -0.55 -21.14 -23.22
CA GLY A 114 -0.25 -21.02 -24.65
C GLY A 114 -0.88 -19.81 -25.35
N LYS A 115 -1.32 -18.80 -24.60
CA LYS A 115 -1.95 -17.55 -25.10
C LYS A 115 -0.92 -16.42 -25.27
N SER A 116 0.07 -16.62 -26.15
CA SER A 116 1.17 -15.68 -26.36
C SER A 116 0.76 -14.29 -26.85
N GLU A 117 -0.40 -14.14 -27.50
CA GLU A 117 -0.93 -12.85 -27.98
C GLU A 117 -1.53 -11.96 -26.88
N PHE A 118 -1.68 -12.48 -25.66
CA PHE A 118 -2.26 -11.71 -24.56
C PHE A 118 -1.29 -10.67 -24.02
N LYS A 119 -1.68 -9.38 -24.07
CA LYS A 119 -0.80 -8.24 -23.74
C LYS A 119 -0.98 -7.64 -22.33
N ALA A 120 -1.87 -8.22 -21.50
CA ALA A 120 -2.20 -7.69 -20.16
C ALA A 120 -2.35 -6.16 -20.11
N SER A 121 -3.04 -5.58 -21.11
CA SER A 121 -3.09 -4.12 -21.31
C SER A 121 -3.76 -3.38 -20.15
N ASN A 122 -3.55 -2.07 -20.06
CA ASN A 122 -4.24 -1.24 -19.06
C ASN A 122 -5.77 -1.33 -19.18
N GLY A 123 -6.31 -1.48 -20.40
CA GLY A 123 -7.74 -1.69 -20.63
C GLY A 123 -8.24 -3.05 -20.13
N TRP A 124 -7.43 -4.11 -20.26
CA TRP A 124 -7.73 -5.40 -19.63
C TRP A 124 -7.72 -5.28 -18.11
N LEU A 125 -6.68 -4.65 -17.54
CA LEU A 125 -6.55 -4.46 -16.10
C LEU A 125 -7.76 -3.71 -15.52
N GLU A 126 -8.20 -2.62 -16.16
CA GLU A 126 -9.37 -1.86 -15.71
C GLU A 126 -10.66 -2.68 -15.80
N SER A 127 -10.81 -3.49 -16.84
CA SER A 127 -11.96 -4.38 -17.03
C SER A 127 -11.99 -5.51 -16.01
N PHE A 128 -10.84 -6.14 -15.75
CA PHE A 128 -10.66 -7.15 -14.71
C PHE A 128 -10.99 -6.58 -13.33
N ARG A 129 -10.50 -5.36 -13.07
CA ARG A 129 -10.73 -4.62 -11.84
C ARG A 129 -12.23 -4.36 -11.60
N LYS A 130 -12.92 -3.84 -12.61
CA LYS A 130 -14.39 -3.61 -12.57
C LYS A 130 -15.16 -4.91 -12.40
N ARG A 131 -14.73 -6.00 -13.04
CA ARG A 131 -15.40 -7.31 -12.99
C ARG A 131 -15.31 -7.97 -11.61
N HIS A 132 -14.19 -7.81 -10.91
CA HIS A 132 -13.97 -8.45 -9.61
C HIS A 132 -14.06 -7.46 -8.44
N ASN A 133 -14.58 -6.26 -8.68
CA ASN A 133 -14.68 -5.17 -7.71
C ASN A 133 -13.36 -4.92 -6.93
N VAL A 134 -12.24 -4.99 -7.64
CA VAL A 134 -10.92 -4.80 -7.04
C VAL A 134 -10.63 -3.30 -6.95
N ALA A 135 -10.44 -2.74 -5.77
CA ALA A 135 -9.91 -1.38 -5.64
C ALA A 135 -8.39 -1.43 -5.44
N PHE A 136 -7.62 -0.83 -6.35
CA PHE A 136 -6.22 -0.47 -6.05
C PHE A 136 -6.24 0.85 -5.30
N GLY A 137 -6.46 0.77 -3.98
CA GLY A 137 -6.16 1.91 -3.12
C GLY A 137 -4.68 2.25 -3.24
N THR A 138 -4.37 3.55 -3.36
CA THR A 138 -3.02 4.04 -3.06
C THR A 138 -2.64 3.47 -1.70
N MET A 139 -1.63 2.61 -1.65
CA MET A 139 -1.22 1.89 -0.44
C MET A 139 -0.82 2.86 0.67
N SER A 140 -1.81 3.28 1.46
CA SER A 140 -1.67 3.99 2.72
C SER A 140 -2.77 3.55 3.67
N GLY A 141 -2.49 2.50 4.45
CA GLY A 141 -3.11 2.20 5.74
C GLY A 141 -4.58 1.74 5.74
N GLU A 142 -4.87 0.74 6.56
CA GLU A 142 -6.25 0.28 6.84
C GLU A 142 -7.08 1.37 7.52
N ARG A 143 -8.31 1.59 7.05
CA ARG A 143 -9.54 1.81 7.84
C ARG A 143 -10.74 1.71 6.89
N GLY A 144 -11.86 1.15 7.37
CA GLY A 144 -13.06 0.89 6.56
C GLY A 144 -13.49 2.12 5.75
N ASP A 145 -14.07 1.86 4.57
CA ASP A 145 -14.48 2.90 3.62
C ASP A 145 -15.30 3.98 4.33
N VAL A 146 -14.65 5.11 4.58
CA VAL A 146 -15.31 6.32 5.02
C VAL A 146 -15.87 6.96 3.74
N PRO A 147 -17.19 7.22 3.63
CA PRO A 147 -17.77 7.84 2.44
C PRO A 147 -17.02 9.11 2.03
N ALA A 148 -16.85 9.35 0.73
CA ALA A 148 -16.09 10.49 0.21
C ALA A 148 -16.58 11.84 0.77
N GLN A 149 -17.86 11.95 1.12
CA GLN A 149 -18.43 13.12 1.80
C GLN A 149 -17.84 13.35 3.20
N VAL A 150 -17.63 12.28 3.96
CA VAL A 150 -17.01 12.36 5.29
C VAL A 150 -15.52 12.65 5.14
N ALA A 151 -14.82 12.02 4.19
CA ALA A 151 -13.42 12.37 3.92
C ALA A 151 -13.24 13.83 3.45
N GLY A 152 -14.20 14.37 2.69
CA GLY A 152 -14.27 15.78 2.29
C GLY A 152 -14.46 16.71 3.49
N SER A 153 -15.42 16.40 4.37
CA SER A 153 -15.67 17.21 5.58
C SER A 153 -14.48 17.20 6.55
N TRP A 154 -13.74 16.09 6.64
CA TRP A 154 -12.51 16.03 7.40
C TRP A 154 -11.35 16.81 6.75
N LYS A 155 -11.26 16.88 5.41
CA LYS A 155 -10.26 17.71 4.71
C LYS A 155 -10.50 19.20 4.91
N GLU A 156 -11.76 19.64 4.98
CA GLU A 156 -12.13 21.02 5.27
C GLU A 156 -11.93 21.38 6.75
N ARG A 157 -12.16 20.42 7.67
CA ARG A 157 -11.92 20.59 9.12
C ARG A 157 -10.46 20.40 9.53
N LEU A 158 -9.63 19.74 8.71
CA LEU A 158 -8.22 19.44 9.01
C LEU A 158 -7.39 20.71 9.27
N PRO A 159 -7.48 21.77 8.44
CA PRO A 159 -6.81 23.04 8.71
C PRO A 159 -7.21 23.65 10.05
N SER A 160 -8.50 23.68 10.40
CA SER A 160 -8.97 24.26 11.67
C SER A 160 -8.67 23.38 12.89
N LEU A 161 -8.58 22.05 12.73
CA LEU A 161 -8.11 21.14 13.79
C LEU A 161 -6.59 21.19 13.97
N CYS A 162 -5.85 21.56 12.92
CA CYS A 162 -4.40 21.68 12.93
C CYS A 162 -3.91 23.11 13.16
N GLU A 163 -4.82 24.10 13.25
CA GLU A 163 -4.50 25.45 13.70
C GLU A 163 -3.96 25.38 15.14
N GLY A 164 -2.66 25.64 15.28
CA GLY A 164 -1.94 25.51 16.54
C GLY A 164 -1.16 24.19 16.72
N CYS A 165 -1.41 23.16 15.91
CA CYS A 165 -0.65 21.91 15.95
C CYS A 165 0.72 22.06 15.26
N LYS A 166 1.74 22.44 16.03
CA LYS A 166 3.14 22.42 15.57
C LYS A 166 3.52 20.96 15.25
N ARG A 167 4.00 20.70 14.03
CA ARG A 167 4.65 19.42 13.69
C ARG A 167 5.70 19.10 14.76
N SER A 168 5.64 17.88 15.32
CA SER A 168 6.69 17.44 16.25
C SER A 168 8.05 17.64 15.59
N LYS A 169 8.91 18.42 16.24
CA LYS A 169 10.30 18.69 15.81
C LYS A 169 11.24 17.59 16.28
N ASP A 170 10.73 16.41 16.61
CA ASP A 170 11.56 15.28 16.99
C ASP A 170 12.33 14.76 15.78
N ARG A 171 13.64 14.67 15.98
CA ARG A 171 14.58 14.31 14.94
C ARG A 171 15.53 13.25 15.45
N ILE A 172 15.72 12.25 14.62
CA ILE A 172 16.74 11.22 14.77
C ILE A 172 17.48 11.16 13.44
N THR A 173 18.81 11.18 13.50
CA THR A 173 19.67 10.97 12.32
C THR A 173 20.13 9.52 12.31
N ILE A 174 20.12 8.89 11.14
CA ILE A 174 20.58 7.52 10.96
C ILE A 174 21.58 7.51 9.80
N MET A 175 22.75 6.95 10.04
CA MET A 175 23.78 6.74 9.03
C MET A 175 23.90 5.25 8.74
N PHE A 176 23.90 4.92 7.44
CA PHE A 176 24.06 3.58 6.93
C PHE A 176 25.42 3.45 6.25
N CYS A 177 26.00 2.26 6.35
CA CYS A 177 27.20 1.89 5.61
C CYS A 177 27.03 0.44 5.16
N ALA A 178 27.29 0.18 3.88
CA ALA A 178 27.25 -1.15 3.30
C ALA A 178 28.32 -1.25 2.22
N ASN A 179 28.77 -2.46 1.92
CA ASN A 179 29.75 -2.71 0.86
C ASN A 179 29.11 -3.34 -0.39
N LEU A 180 29.93 -3.48 -1.44
CA LEU A 180 29.52 -4.03 -2.74
C LEU A 180 29.05 -5.50 -2.65
N LEU A 181 29.56 -6.26 -1.68
CA LEU A 181 29.15 -7.65 -1.44
C LEU A 181 27.81 -7.76 -0.70
N GLY A 182 27.22 -6.64 -0.29
CA GLY A 182 25.95 -6.59 0.43
C GLY A 182 26.09 -6.75 1.95
N GLU A 183 27.31 -6.76 2.50
CA GLU A 183 27.53 -6.68 3.95
C GLU A 183 27.11 -5.30 4.45
N LYS A 184 26.40 -5.26 5.59
CA LYS A 184 25.85 -4.04 6.17
C LYS A 184 26.50 -3.80 7.52
N GLU A 185 27.09 -2.62 7.67
CA GLU A 185 27.62 -2.20 8.96
C GLU A 185 26.48 -1.83 9.91
N LYS A 186 26.73 -2.00 11.21
CA LYS A 186 25.79 -1.63 12.26
C LYS A 186 25.42 -0.14 12.13
N PRO A 187 24.13 0.22 11.97
CA PRO A 187 23.74 1.62 11.74
C PRO A 187 24.13 2.52 12.91
N LEU A 188 24.56 3.74 12.60
CA LEU A 188 24.77 4.79 13.60
C LEU A 188 23.50 5.63 13.72
N VAL A 189 23.02 5.83 14.95
CA VAL A 189 21.81 6.58 15.27
C VAL A 189 22.16 7.73 16.19
N ILE A 190 21.72 8.95 15.85
CA ILE A 190 21.93 10.16 16.65
C ILE A 190 20.58 10.69 17.13
N GLY A 191 20.40 10.74 18.45
CA GLY A 191 19.25 11.39 19.09
C GLY A 191 19.62 12.73 19.74
N LYS A 192 18.62 13.42 20.29
CA LYS A 192 18.82 14.67 21.04
C LYS A 192 19.40 14.45 22.43
N SER A 193 18.82 13.51 23.18
CA SER A 193 19.21 13.21 24.56
C SER A 193 20.30 12.15 24.61
N ARG A 194 21.22 12.24 25.57
CA ARG A 194 22.18 11.17 25.85
C ARG A 194 21.49 9.90 26.34
N ASN A 195 20.47 10.06 27.18
CA ASN A 195 19.68 8.99 27.76
C ASN A 195 18.19 9.30 27.51
N PRO A 196 17.63 8.97 26.34
CA PRO A 196 16.22 9.18 26.07
C PRO A 196 15.37 8.29 26.99
N ARG A 197 14.16 8.75 27.34
CA ARG A 197 13.27 8.04 28.27
C ARG A 197 12.93 6.62 27.80
N CYS A 198 12.88 6.39 26.50
CA CYS A 198 12.62 5.08 25.89
C CYS A 198 13.76 4.07 26.10
N PHE A 199 14.94 4.49 26.57
CA PHE A 199 16.04 3.59 26.92
C PHE A 199 16.08 3.28 28.43
N LYS A 200 15.08 3.72 29.20
CA LYS A 200 14.97 3.33 30.61
C LYS A 200 14.92 1.79 30.70
N ASN A 201 15.82 1.22 31.49
CA ASN A 201 15.99 -0.23 31.67
C ASN A 201 16.43 -1.00 30.41
N VAL A 202 16.95 -0.31 29.38
CA VAL A 202 17.50 -0.93 28.18
C VAL A 202 19.02 -0.85 28.23
N ASN A 203 19.68 -2.00 28.04
CA ASN A 203 21.13 -2.01 27.83
C ASN A 203 21.45 -1.44 26.44
N VAL A 204 21.88 -0.18 26.37
CA VAL A 204 22.18 0.49 25.08
C VAL A 204 23.22 -0.28 24.25
N LYS A 205 24.14 -1.01 24.89
CA LYS A 205 25.17 -1.80 24.17
C LYS A 205 24.58 -3.01 23.46
N SER A 206 23.47 -3.58 23.94
CA SER A 206 22.79 -4.71 23.30
C SER A 206 21.94 -4.30 22.10
N LEU A 207 21.68 -3.01 21.91
CA LEU A 207 20.92 -2.54 20.76
C LEU A 207 21.64 -2.85 19.44
N PRO A 208 20.90 -3.15 18.37
CA PRO A 208 21.46 -3.42 17.04
C PRO A 208 21.90 -2.13 16.32
N VAL A 209 22.16 -1.03 17.05
CA VAL A 209 22.62 0.26 16.53
C VAL A 209 23.73 0.85 17.39
N HIS A 210 24.57 1.70 16.81
CA HIS A 210 25.47 2.55 17.56
C HIS A 210 24.76 3.85 17.90
N TYR A 211 24.42 4.06 19.18
CA TYR A 211 23.73 5.26 19.62
C TYR A 211 24.70 6.38 20.02
N TYR A 212 24.44 7.57 19.49
CA TYR A 212 25.11 8.83 19.81
C TYR A 212 24.07 9.92 20.12
N ASN A 213 24.52 11.01 20.72
CA ASN A 213 23.65 12.14 21.01
C ASN A 213 24.26 13.48 20.61
N ASN A 214 23.42 14.37 20.13
CA ASN A 214 23.74 15.77 19.85
C ASN A 214 22.46 16.59 20.11
N ARG A 215 22.52 17.77 20.73
CA ARG A 215 21.32 18.58 21.06
C ARG A 215 20.41 18.83 19.86
N THR A 216 20.99 18.99 18.68
CA THR A 216 20.24 19.15 17.44
C THR A 216 19.82 17.79 16.86
N ALA A 217 20.55 16.71 17.16
CA ALA A 217 20.56 15.41 16.51
C ALA A 217 21.18 15.43 15.10
N TRP A 218 22.05 16.39 14.77
CA TRP A 218 22.83 16.40 13.51
C TRP A 218 24.08 15.53 13.68
N MET A 219 24.61 15.02 12.56
CA MET A 219 25.97 14.49 12.49
C MET A 219 26.97 15.61 12.78
N THR A 220 28.08 15.28 13.46
CA THR A 220 29.20 16.19 13.68
C THR A 220 30.50 15.48 13.33
N SER A 221 31.55 16.24 13.01
CA SER A 221 32.85 15.67 12.66
C SER A 221 33.41 14.79 13.80
N GLY A 222 33.25 15.20 15.06
CA GLY A 222 33.68 14.39 16.20
C GLY A 222 32.92 13.06 16.38
N ILE A 223 31.60 13.05 16.11
CA ILE A 223 30.81 11.80 16.15
C ILE A 223 31.26 10.86 15.03
N PHE A 224 31.45 11.41 13.83
CA PHE A 224 31.85 10.64 12.67
C PHE A 224 33.29 10.12 12.80
N GLU A 225 34.21 10.91 13.33
CA GLU A 225 35.60 10.53 13.60
C GLU A 225 35.69 9.37 14.60
N ASP A 226 34.93 9.42 15.69
CA ASP A 226 34.87 8.33 16.66
C ASP A 226 34.33 7.03 16.02
N TRP A 227 33.30 7.15 15.18
CA TRP A 227 32.79 6.01 14.42
C TRP A 227 33.83 5.45 13.45
N LEU A 228 34.53 6.29 12.69
CA LEU A 228 35.60 5.89 11.77
C LEU A 228 36.72 5.14 12.51
N LYS A 229 37.18 5.66 13.64
CA LYS A 229 38.21 4.99 14.46
C LYS A 229 37.74 3.63 14.98
N LYS A 230 36.47 3.49 15.35
CA LYS A 230 35.89 2.20 15.76
C LYS A 230 35.82 1.23 14.59
N PHE A 231 35.40 1.70 13.42
CA PHE A 231 35.29 0.90 12.21
C PHE A 231 36.67 0.44 11.70
N ASP A 232 37.67 1.31 11.71
CA ASP A 232 39.06 0.98 11.36
C ASP A 232 39.65 -0.10 12.28
N ARG A 233 39.41 -0.01 13.59
CA ARG A 233 39.82 -1.05 14.55
C ARG A 233 39.11 -2.37 14.31
N LYS A 234 37.83 -2.35 13.91
CA LYS A 234 37.06 -3.55 13.57
C LYS A 234 37.68 -4.24 12.35
N LEU A 235 37.94 -3.49 11.28
CA LEU A 235 38.60 -4.02 10.08
C LEU A 235 39.99 -4.60 10.40
N GLY A 236 40.77 -3.93 11.26
CA GLY A 236 42.05 -4.45 11.73
C GLY A 236 41.95 -5.79 12.48
N ARG A 237 40.94 -5.96 13.33
CA ARG A 237 40.66 -7.24 14.02
C ARG A 237 40.25 -8.34 13.05
N GLU A 238 39.51 -7.98 12.02
CA GLU A 238 39.11 -8.87 10.93
C GLU A 238 40.25 -9.12 9.92
N LYS A 239 41.41 -8.46 10.10
CA LYS A 239 42.55 -8.47 9.15
C LYS A 239 42.13 -8.06 7.72
N ARG A 240 41.17 -7.13 7.61
CA ARG A 240 40.65 -6.60 6.35
C ARG A 240 41.14 -5.18 6.13
N LYS A 241 41.31 -4.80 4.87
CA LYS A 241 41.44 -3.41 4.44
C LYS A 241 40.20 -2.99 3.65
N GLY A 242 39.82 -1.73 3.77
CA GLY A 242 38.61 -1.21 3.15
C GLY A 242 38.80 0.15 2.50
N LEU A 243 38.00 0.41 1.46
CA LEU A 243 37.79 1.73 0.89
C LEU A 243 36.39 2.21 1.29
N LEU A 244 36.32 3.40 1.89
CA LEU A 244 35.05 4.03 2.27
C LEU A 244 34.80 5.26 1.39
N PHE A 245 33.72 5.21 0.63
CA PHE A 245 33.30 6.30 -0.24
C PHE A 245 32.37 7.27 0.51
N LEU A 246 32.67 8.56 0.49
CA LEU A 246 31.99 9.61 1.25
C LEU A 246 31.65 10.82 0.36
N ASP A 247 30.61 11.56 0.72
CA ASP A 247 30.35 12.89 0.15
C ASP A 247 31.16 13.97 0.87
N ASN A 248 31.18 15.17 0.29
CA ASN A 248 31.91 16.34 0.81
C ASN A 248 31.16 17.08 1.93
N ALA A 249 30.43 16.36 2.80
CA ALA A 249 29.78 16.98 3.94
C ALA A 249 30.81 17.53 4.93
N THR A 250 30.53 18.69 5.52
CA THR A 250 31.42 19.33 6.53
C THR A 250 31.65 18.46 7.77
N SER A 251 30.76 17.51 8.03
CA SER A 251 30.89 16.52 9.10
C SER A 251 31.85 15.38 8.78
N HIS A 252 32.40 15.29 7.56
CA HIS A 252 33.34 14.25 7.16
C HIS A 252 34.76 14.83 7.21
N PRO A 253 35.55 14.56 8.27
CA PRO A 253 36.93 14.98 8.34
C PRO A 253 37.80 14.09 7.45
N GLU A 254 38.84 14.68 6.88
CA GLU A 254 39.95 13.90 6.35
C GLU A 254 40.75 13.33 7.52
N LEU A 255 40.86 12.01 7.57
CA LEU A 255 41.58 11.31 8.63
C LEU A 255 42.43 10.19 8.03
N GLN A 256 43.69 10.12 8.48
CA GLN A 256 44.54 8.97 8.17
C GLN A 256 44.24 7.81 9.11
N LEU A 257 43.85 6.68 8.52
CA LEU A 257 43.48 5.45 9.21
C LEU A 257 44.35 4.30 8.70
N ARG A 258 44.50 3.24 9.49
CA ARG A 258 45.48 2.16 9.20
C ARG A 258 44.93 1.13 8.21
N ASN A 259 43.67 0.77 8.36
CA ASN A 259 43.00 -0.30 7.61
C ASN A 259 41.94 0.25 6.65
N LEU A 260 41.44 1.46 6.91
CA LEU A 260 40.44 2.13 6.08
C LEU A 260 41.06 3.30 5.31
N LYS A 261 40.77 3.40 4.01
CA LYS A 261 41.09 4.58 3.20
C LYS A 261 39.81 5.29 2.80
N LEU A 262 39.75 6.59 3.07
CA LEU A 262 38.61 7.44 2.73
C LEU A 262 38.76 7.95 1.30
N ILE A 263 37.71 7.82 0.50
CA ILE A 263 37.61 8.36 -0.86
C ILE A 263 36.41 9.31 -0.90
N PHE A 264 36.65 10.57 -1.22
CA PHE A 264 35.60 11.56 -1.36
C PHE A 264 35.14 11.64 -2.81
N PHE A 265 33.81 11.67 -3.01
CA PHE A 265 33.25 11.91 -4.33
C PHE A 265 33.53 13.35 -4.80
N PRO A 266 33.53 13.62 -6.11
CA PRO A 266 33.59 14.98 -6.61
C PRO A 266 32.43 15.85 -6.04
N PRO A 267 32.62 17.16 -5.90
CA PRO A 267 31.54 18.05 -5.49
C PRO A 267 30.30 17.91 -6.40
N ASN A 268 29.11 18.06 -5.82
CA ASN A 268 27.81 18.05 -6.53
C ASN A 268 27.39 16.73 -7.20
N THR A 269 28.01 15.58 -6.87
CA THR A 269 27.63 14.28 -7.44
C THR A 269 26.79 13.39 -6.52
N THR A 270 26.38 13.87 -5.34
CA THR A 270 25.70 13.09 -4.29
C THR A 270 24.49 12.31 -4.82
N SER A 271 23.57 12.96 -5.53
CA SER A 271 22.34 12.32 -6.03
C SER A 271 22.58 11.27 -7.13
N VAL A 272 23.70 11.36 -7.84
CA VAL A 272 23.98 10.52 -9.03
C VAL A 272 24.96 9.41 -8.71
N LEU A 273 26.00 9.66 -7.92
CA LEU A 273 27.07 8.69 -7.68
C LEU A 273 26.98 8.01 -6.31
N GLN A 274 26.30 8.60 -5.32
CA GLN A 274 26.27 8.02 -3.98
C GLN A 274 25.26 6.86 -3.88
N PRO A 275 25.72 5.60 -3.68
CA PRO A 275 24.83 4.45 -3.71
C PRO A 275 23.73 4.48 -2.63
N MET A 276 24.00 5.14 -1.50
CA MET A 276 23.04 5.26 -0.40
C MET A 276 21.85 6.15 -0.75
N ASP A 277 22.06 7.16 -1.60
CA ASP A 277 21.02 8.10 -2.04
C ASP A 277 20.23 7.58 -3.24
N GLN A 278 20.74 6.59 -3.97
CA GLN A 278 20.04 5.88 -5.06
C GLN A 278 18.94 4.91 -4.58
N GLY A 279 18.32 5.19 -3.43
CA GLY A 279 17.11 4.50 -2.98
C GLY A 279 17.22 3.69 -1.69
N ILE A 280 18.43 3.40 -1.19
CA ILE A 280 18.61 2.70 0.11
C ILE A 280 18.03 3.53 1.25
N ILE A 281 18.43 4.81 1.33
CA ILE A 281 17.95 5.74 2.37
C ILE A 281 16.44 5.97 2.22
N GLN A 282 15.96 6.23 1.00
CA GLN A 282 14.54 6.50 0.74
C GLN A 282 13.67 5.29 1.11
N THR A 283 14.07 4.08 0.70
CA THR A 283 13.35 2.84 1.03
C THR A 283 13.30 2.62 2.53
N THR A 284 14.41 2.86 3.23
CA THR A 284 14.49 2.69 4.69
C THR A 284 13.59 3.69 5.40
N LYS A 285 13.61 4.98 5.00
CA LYS A 285 12.71 6.02 5.53
C LYS A 285 11.24 5.63 5.36
N THR A 286 10.87 5.17 4.16
CA THR A 286 9.49 4.75 3.85
C THR A 286 9.05 3.57 4.72
N LYS A 287 9.88 2.53 4.83
CA LYS A 287 9.58 1.35 5.66
C LYS A 287 9.49 1.70 7.14
N TYR A 288 10.39 2.55 7.63
CA TYR A 288 10.40 2.98 9.03
C TYR A 288 9.13 3.79 9.39
N ARG A 289 8.74 4.76 8.55
CA ARG A 289 7.52 5.54 8.76
C ARG A 289 6.25 4.69 8.72
N LYS A 290 6.19 3.72 7.80
CA LYS A 290 5.08 2.75 7.77
C LYS A 290 4.96 1.98 9.09
N LYS A 291 6.08 1.54 9.67
CA LYS A 291 6.06 0.86 10.98
C LYS A 291 5.70 1.80 12.14
N GLN A 292 6.20 3.04 12.13
CA GLN A 292 5.83 4.04 13.16
C GLN A 292 4.32 4.30 13.17
N ASN A 293 3.70 4.46 12.00
CA ASN A 293 2.26 4.70 11.86
C ASN A 293 1.38 3.53 12.32
N VAL A 294 1.92 2.32 12.41
CA VAL A 294 1.22 1.13 12.95
C VAL A 294 1.34 1.07 14.47
N THR A 295 2.34 1.73 15.07
CA THR A 295 2.61 1.72 16.53
C THR A 295 2.09 2.95 17.28
N CYS A 296 1.54 3.96 16.60
CA CYS A 296 0.98 5.16 17.24
C CYS A 296 -0.55 5.12 17.44
N ASP A 297 -1.18 3.95 17.39
CA ASP A 297 -2.49 3.75 18.00
C ASP A 297 -2.32 3.51 19.51
N CYS A 298 -3.03 4.34 20.30
CA CYS A 298 -3.24 4.27 21.74
C CYS A 298 -2.04 4.70 22.63
N LYS A 299 -2.04 5.98 23.02
CA LYS A 299 -2.04 6.47 24.42
C LYS A 299 -1.98 8.00 24.43
N ASP A 300 -3.07 8.67 24.07
CA ASP A 300 -3.33 10.05 24.47
C ASP A 300 -4.85 10.23 24.54
N GLY A 301 -5.40 9.91 25.70
CA GLY A 301 -6.84 9.94 25.93
C GLY A 301 -7.15 9.54 27.36
N GLN A 302 -6.78 10.41 28.32
CA GLN A 302 -7.52 10.70 29.55
C GLN A 302 -6.68 11.63 30.44
N ARG A 303 -6.88 12.94 30.26
CA ARG A 303 -6.95 13.90 31.36
C ARG A 303 -8.18 14.74 31.06
N GLN A 304 -9.31 14.29 31.58
CA GLN A 304 -10.44 15.18 31.82
C GLN A 304 -10.25 15.80 33.19
N ASP A 305 -10.50 17.09 33.21
CA ASP A 305 -10.46 17.98 34.34
C ASP A 305 -11.41 17.50 35.46
N ALA A 306 -10.93 17.59 36.69
CA ALA A 306 -11.79 17.65 37.87
C ALA A 306 -11.21 18.72 38.80
N ALA A 307 -11.66 19.96 38.57
CA ALA A 307 -11.59 21.06 39.52
C ALA A 307 -13.01 21.30 40.05
N GLY A 308 -13.12 21.54 41.35
CA GLY A 308 -14.36 21.88 42.09
C GLY A 308 -15.10 20.62 42.58
N THR A 309 -15.30 20.41 43.88
CA THR A 309 -15.64 21.37 44.95
C THR A 309 -15.07 20.87 46.28
#